data_AF-A0A5P2C420-F1
#
_entry.id   AF-A0A5P2C420-F1
#
_cell.length_a   1.000
_cell.length_b   1.000
_cell.length_c   1.000
_cell.angle_alpha   90.00
_cell.angle_beta   90.00
_cell.angle_gamma   90.00
#
_symmetry.space_group_name_H-M   'P 1'
#
loop_
_entity.id
_entity.type
_entity.pdbx_description
1 polymer ?
#
loop_
_entity_poly.entity_id
_entity_poly.type
_entity_poly.pdbx_seq_one_letter_code
_entity_poly.pdbx_strand_id
1 'polypeptide(L)'
;MGDLGKDSESIAKAAPLLRKAPHHIAKPLRDFKAASHDLSALGALGALMSATDDVREGMETLAEVAEDLVDEWHGEAKLMTDLSEAFDVLDVLLEAAARGKKQG
;
A
#
# COMPACT_ATOMS: atom_id res chain seq x y z
N MET A 1 9.73 28.00 -8.25
CA MET A 1 9.74 26.67 -8.88
C MET A 1 10.41 25.75 -7.89
N GLY A 2 9.69 24.75 -7.35
CA GLY A 2 10.29 23.72 -6.50
C GLY A 2 11.31 22.91 -7.29
N ASP A 3 12.30 22.38 -6.59
CA ASP A 3 13.35 21.56 -7.17
C ASP A 3 12.77 20.16 -7.47
N LEU A 4 12.29 19.97 -8.70
CA LEU A 4 11.61 18.73 -9.13
C LEU A 4 12.49 17.48 -8.92
N GLY A 5 13.82 17.62 -8.95
CA GLY A 5 14.75 16.55 -8.62
C GLY A 5 14.69 16.14 -7.15
N LYS A 6 14.50 17.08 -6.22
CA LYS A 6 14.30 16.76 -4.79
C LYS A 6 12.96 16.08 -4.51
N ASP A 7 11.93 16.48 -5.24
CA ASP A 7 10.60 15.86 -5.14
C ASP A 7 10.65 14.43 -5.71
N SER A 8 11.28 14.22 -6.87
CA SER A 8 11.54 12.89 -7.46
C SER A 8 12.31 11.98 -6.49
N GLU A 9 13.42 12.45 -5.91
CA GLU A 9 14.19 11.68 -4.94
C GLU A 9 13.40 11.29 -3.69
N SER A 10 12.56 12.20 -3.20
CA SER A 10 11.75 11.96 -2.00
C SER A 10 10.68 10.89 -2.26
N ILE A 11 10.05 10.96 -3.44
CA ILE A 11 9.07 9.97 -3.92
C ILE A 11 9.75 8.60 -4.12
N ALA A 12 10.91 8.56 -4.77
CA ALA A 12 11.69 7.35 -4.99
C ALA A 12 12.12 6.66 -3.68
N LYS A 13 12.36 7.43 -2.60
CA LYS A 13 12.69 6.90 -1.26
C LYS A 13 11.47 6.34 -0.52
N ALA A 14 10.28 6.88 -0.77
CA ALA A 14 9.05 6.46 -0.10
C ALA A 14 8.38 5.23 -0.75
N ALA A 15 8.44 5.08 -2.07
CA ALA A 15 7.84 3.93 -2.76
C ALA A 15 8.32 2.54 -2.24
N PRO A 16 9.61 2.32 -1.93
CA PRO A 16 10.08 1.07 -1.33
C PRO A 16 9.56 0.82 0.08
N LEU A 17 9.20 1.86 0.83
CA LEU A 17 8.63 1.72 2.17
C LEU A 17 7.17 1.27 2.08
N LEU A 18 6.40 1.85 1.15
CA LEU A 18 5.02 1.41 0.87
C LEU A 18 4.99 -0.04 0.37
N ARG A 19 5.91 -0.45 -0.52
CA ARG A 19 6.03 -1.87 -0.93
C ARG A 19 6.29 -2.83 0.21
N LYS A 20 6.88 -2.37 1.33
CA LYS A 20 7.18 -3.21 2.50
C LYS A 20 6.05 -3.23 3.52
N ALA A 21 5.14 -2.26 3.50
CA ALA A 21 4.00 -2.21 4.42
C ALA A 21 3.17 -3.51 4.43
N PRO A 22 2.86 -4.15 3.28
CA PRO A 22 2.21 -5.46 3.24
C PRO A 22 2.92 -6.56 4.05
N HIS A 23 4.26 -6.60 4.02
CA HIS A 23 5.02 -7.62 4.75
C HIS A 23 4.87 -7.51 6.27
N HIS A 24 4.58 -6.30 6.78
CA HIS A 24 4.36 -6.09 8.20
C HIS A 24 2.99 -6.58 8.67
N ILE A 25 2.00 -6.65 7.78
CA ILE A 25 0.64 -7.09 8.12
C ILE A 25 0.35 -8.53 7.68
N ALA A 26 1.14 -9.12 6.78
CA ALA A 26 0.92 -10.47 6.27
C ALA A 26 0.87 -11.57 7.34
N LYS A 27 1.80 -11.56 8.30
CA LYS A 27 1.81 -12.54 9.41
C LYS A 27 0.61 -12.33 10.35
N PRO A 28 0.38 -11.10 10.88
CA PRO A 28 -0.82 -10.81 11.67
C PRO A 28 -2.12 -11.22 10.97
N LEU A 29 -2.27 -10.91 9.68
CA LEU A 29 -3.46 -11.25 8.89
C LEU A 29 -3.67 -12.77 8.78
N ARG A 30 -2.60 -13.53 8.51
CA ARG A 30 -2.66 -14.99 8.44
C ARG A 30 -3.02 -15.61 9.80
N ASP A 31 -2.36 -15.16 10.86
CA ASP A 31 -2.58 -15.68 12.22
C ASP A 31 -4.03 -15.34 12.67
N PHE A 32 -4.54 -14.19 12.24
CA PHE A 32 -5.93 -13.77 12.45
C PHE A 32 -6.95 -14.64 11.69
N LYS A 33 -6.73 -14.93 10.40
CA LYS A 33 -7.57 -15.85 9.63
C LYS A 33 -7.63 -17.25 10.26
N ALA A 34 -6.51 -17.74 10.79
CA ALA A 34 -6.45 -19.03 11.47
C ALA A 34 -7.30 -19.05 12.76
N ALA A 35 -7.22 -18.00 13.58
CA ALA A 35 -8.02 -17.88 14.81
C ALA A 35 -9.54 -17.80 14.51
N SER A 36 -9.93 -17.13 13.42
CA SER A 36 -11.33 -17.07 12.96
C SER A 36 -11.88 -18.46 12.60
N HIS A 37 -11.04 -19.29 11.97
CA HIS A 37 -11.39 -20.68 11.65
C HIS A 37 -11.55 -21.56 12.91
N ASP A 38 -10.71 -21.36 13.93
CA ASP A 38 -10.80 -22.12 15.19
C ASP A 38 -12.07 -21.78 15.98
N LEU A 39 -12.54 -20.53 15.91
CA LEU A 39 -13.83 -20.12 16.49
C LEU A 39 -15.01 -20.89 15.86
N SER A 40 -14.96 -21.13 14.56
CA SER A 40 -15.95 -21.97 13.84
C SER A 40 -16.05 -23.39 14.42
N ALA A 41 -14.94 -23.92 14.96
CA ALA A 41 -14.89 -25.27 15.52
C ALA A 41 -15.50 -25.40 16.94
N LEU A 42 -15.78 -24.30 17.63
CA LEU A 42 -16.21 -24.26 19.05
C LEU A 42 -17.74 -24.32 19.27
N GLY A 43 -18.52 -24.65 18.23
CA GLY A 43 -19.98 -24.46 18.11
C GLY A 43 -20.94 -25.22 19.07
N ALA A 44 -20.77 -25.13 20.39
CA ALA A 44 -21.72 -25.70 21.35
C ALA A 44 -22.11 -24.69 22.45
N LEU A 45 -23.10 -23.81 22.15
CA LEU A 45 -24.07 -23.15 23.05
C LEU A 45 -24.69 -21.94 22.32
N GLY A 46 -26.01 -21.91 22.07
CA GLY A 46 -26.65 -20.99 21.10
C GLY A 46 -26.39 -19.47 21.23
N ALA A 47 -26.21 -18.92 22.44
CA ALA A 47 -25.82 -17.51 22.62
C ALA A 47 -24.32 -17.27 22.41
N LEU A 48 -23.49 -18.27 22.73
CA LEU A 48 -22.07 -18.29 22.42
C LEU A 48 -21.86 -18.44 20.90
N MET A 49 -22.73 -19.18 20.21
CA MET A 49 -22.68 -19.33 18.75
C MET A 49 -22.92 -18.02 18.02
N SER A 50 -23.99 -17.28 18.34
CA SER A 50 -24.26 -15.99 17.68
C SER A 50 -23.11 -14.99 17.89
N ALA A 51 -22.58 -14.89 19.11
CA ALA A 51 -21.42 -14.04 19.38
C ALA A 51 -20.16 -14.51 18.65
N THR A 52 -20.00 -15.82 18.47
CA THR A 52 -18.88 -16.40 17.71
C THR A 52 -19.01 -16.13 16.21
N ASP A 53 -20.23 -16.21 15.66
CA ASP A 53 -20.53 -15.92 14.26
C ASP A 53 -20.32 -14.43 13.96
N ASP A 54 -20.79 -13.52 14.83
CA ASP A 54 -20.58 -12.06 14.69
C ASP A 54 -19.09 -11.70 14.74
N VAL A 55 -18.35 -12.33 15.66
CA VAL A 55 -16.89 -12.15 15.76
C VAL A 55 -16.21 -12.67 14.50
N ARG A 56 -16.60 -13.84 13.97
CA ARG A 56 -16.06 -14.39 12.72
C ARG A 56 -16.29 -13.45 11.55
N GLU A 57 -17.51 -12.95 11.36
CA GLU A 57 -17.85 -12.02 10.28
C GLU A 57 -17.05 -10.72 10.37
N GLY A 58 -16.91 -10.17 11.60
CA GLY A 58 -16.05 -9.02 11.85
C GLY A 58 -14.58 -9.30 11.53
N MET A 59 -14.10 -10.51 11.81
CA MET A 59 -12.74 -10.93 11.46
C MET A 59 -12.56 -11.12 9.95
N GLU A 60 -13.52 -11.69 9.24
CA GLU A 60 -13.46 -11.80 7.77
C GLU A 60 -13.44 -10.41 7.12
N THR A 61 -14.30 -9.50 7.58
CA THR A 61 -14.35 -8.11 7.10
C THR A 61 -13.01 -7.38 7.31
N LEU A 62 -12.42 -7.51 8.50
CA LEU A 62 -11.11 -6.91 8.79
C LEU A 62 -9.99 -7.50 7.93
N ALA A 63 -10.09 -8.78 7.58
CA ALA A 63 -9.12 -9.43 6.72
C ALA A 63 -9.24 -8.94 5.26
N GLU A 64 -10.44 -8.76 4.75
CA GLU A 64 -10.70 -8.18 3.42
C GLU A 64 -10.19 -6.75 3.34
N VAL A 65 -10.53 -5.90 4.32
CA VAL A 65 -10.02 -4.52 4.39
C VAL A 65 -8.49 -4.47 4.41
N ALA A 66 -7.85 -5.41 5.12
CA ALA A 66 -6.38 -5.48 5.14
C ALA A 66 -5.80 -5.90 3.78
N GLU A 67 -6.48 -6.77 3.03
CA GLU A 67 -6.07 -7.15 1.67
C GLU A 67 -6.24 -5.98 0.68
N ASP A 68 -7.37 -5.27 0.74
CA ASP A 68 -7.59 -4.07 -0.07
C ASP A 68 -6.51 -3.01 0.19
N LEU A 69 -6.11 -2.84 1.45
CA LEU A 69 -5.03 -1.92 1.83
C LEU A 69 -3.66 -2.33 1.28
N VAL A 70 -3.39 -3.65 1.18
CA VAL A 70 -2.18 -4.17 0.53
C VAL A 70 -2.16 -3.82 -0.95
N ASP A 71 -3.28 -3.99 -1.63
CA ASP A 71 -3.41 -3.69 -3.06
C ASP A 71 -3.28 -2.19 -3.32
N GLU A 72 -3.89 -1.35 -2.48
CA GLU A 72 -3.75 0.10 -2.52
C GLU A 72 -2.29 0.53 -2.34
N TRP A 73 -1.58 -0.01 -1.34
CA TRP A 73 -0.17 0.31 -1.14
C TRP A 73 0.72 -0.10 -2.32
N HIS A 74 0.43 -1.21 -2.99
CA HIS A 74 1.14 -1.58 -4.22
C HIS A 74 0.84 -0.60 -5.36
N GLY A 75 -0.42 -0.22 -5.52
CA GLY A 75 -0.86 0.76 -6.50
C GLY A 75 -0.20 2.12 -6.30
N GLU A 76 -0.18 2.61 -5.07
CA GLU A 76 0.40 3.90 -4.71
C GLU A 76 1.92 3.88 -4.84
N ALA A 77 2.60 2.80 -4.44
CA ALA A 77 4.03 2.66 -4.67
C ALA A 77 4.40 2.65 -6.17
N LYS A 78 3.53 2.08 -7.02
CA LYS A 78 3.70 2.14 -8.48
C LYS A 78 3.51 3.56 -9.00
N LEU A 79 2.42 4.22 -8.63
CA LEU A 79 2.14 5.61 -9.01
C LEU A 79 3.30 6.55 -8.63
N MET A 80 3.84 6.38 -7.43
CA MET A 80 5.00 7.13 -6.96
C MET A 80 6.24 6.87 -7.83
N THR A 81 6.50 5.62 -8.21
CA THR A 81 7.61 5.29 -9.12
C THR A 81 7.42 6.00 -10.47
N ASP A 82 6.22 5.87 -11.06
CA ASP A 82 5.90 6.47 -12.36
C ASP A 82 6.00 8.02 -12.31
N LEU A 83 5.59 8.65 -11.21
CA LEU A 83 5.68 10.10 -11.00
C LEU A 83 7.13 10.58 -10.88
N SER A 84 7.98 9.86 -10.17
CA SER A 84 9.41 10.16 -10.06
C SER A 84 10.08 10.10 -11.44
N GLU A 85 9.82 9.04 -12.22
CA GLU A 85 10.34 8.92 -13.59
C GLU A 85 9.86 10.07 -14.50
N ALA A 86 8.60 10.49 -14.37
CA ALA A 86 8.06 11.62 -15.13
C ALA A 86 8.74 12.96 -14.77
N PHE A 87 9.04 13.19 -13.48
CA PHE A 87 9.77 14.38 -13.04
C PHE A 87 11.22 14.39 -13.53
N ASP A 88 11.90 13.25 -13.54
CA ASP A 88 13.26 13.14 -14.09
C ASP A 88 13.27 13.49 -15.60
N VAL A 89 12.28 13.00 -16.36
CA VAL A 89 12.14 13.34 -17.79
C VAL A 89 11.86 14.83 -17.99
N LEU A 90 10.97 15.41 -17.19
CA LEU A 90 10.67 16.85 -17.27
C LEU A 90 11.89 17.71 -16.98
N ASP A 91 12.72 17.32 -16.01
CA ASP A 91 13.94 18.04 -15.66
C ASP A 91 14.94 18.05 -16.84
N VAL A 92 15.16 16.90 -17.48
CA VAL A 92 16.01 16.78 -18.68
C VAL A 92 15.49 17.67 -19.83
N LEU A 93 14.18 17.71 -20.05
CA LEU A 93 13.58 18.55 -21.08
C LEU A 93 13.73 20.04 -20.78
N LEU A 94 13.56 20.45 -19.52
CA LEU A 94 13.75 21.83 -19.08
C LEU A 94 15.21 22.26 -19.23
N GLU A 95 16.16 21.42 -18.85
CA GLU A 95 17.59 21.68 -19.07
C GLU A 95 17.93 21.83 -20.55
N ALA A 96 17.43 20.92 -21.40
CA ALA A 96 17.67 20.97 -22.84
C ALA A 96 17.10 22.26 -23.46
N ALA A 97 15.89 22.65 -23.09
CA ALA A 97 15.26 23.90 -23.53
C ALA A 97 16.04 25.14 -23.08
N ALA A 98 16.55 25.14 -21.84
CA ALA A 98 17.37 26.23 -21.32
C ALA A 98 18.72 26.35 -22.05
N ARG A 99 19.34 25.23 -22.44
CA ARG A 99 20.57 25.20 -23.25
C ARG A 99 20.31 25.68 -24.68
N GLY A 100 19.20 25.28 -25.30
CA GLY A 100 18.80 25.72 -26.63
C GLY A 100 18.56 27.24 -26.71
N LYS A 101 17.94 27.84 -25.69
CA LYS A 101 17.76 29.30 -25.60
C LYS A 101 19.05 30.10 -25.42
N LYS A 102 20.14 29.50 -24.91
CA LYS A 102 21.44 30.18 -24.73
C LYS A 102 22.31 30.17 -25.99
N GLN A 103 22.00 29.33 -26.97
CA GLN A 103 22.79 29.15 -28.19
C GLN A 103 22.14 29.77 -29.44
N GLY A 104 20.95 30.37 -29.30
CA GLY A 104 20.22 31.07 -30.37
C GLY A 104 20.23 32.59 -30.21
#